data_AF-A0A6C0JQT3-F1
#
_entry.id   AF-A0A6C0JQT3-F1
#
_cell.length_a   1.000
_cell.length_b   1.000
_cell.length_c   1.000
_cell.angle_alpha   90.00
_cell.angle_beta   90.00
_cell.angle_gamma   90.00
#
_symmetry.space_group_name_H-M   'P 1'
#
loop_
_entity.id
_entity.type
_entity.pdbx_description
1 polymer ?
#
loop_
_entity_poly.entity_id
_entity_poly.type
_entity_poly.pdbx_seq_one_letter_code
_entity_poly.pdbx_strand_id
1 'polypeptide(L)'
;MTQPLKSNNYMSDLSLNTQYTIIDNKENDMNCKKKRIVPFWIENPNILLDSRYILEFFPIDTMSYNQKMNAVTRTIIILTILGFVLTQHIRILLIGLLTVGIVYLMHYYHTVEDDKVKMKRSEGFNSGPAHDYLVEKGIAIKNDIFQEPDASNPFSNVLITDYDYNPDKKPAPPSFNENVNAKILKEAKQFVIDANPDQPDIANKLFKDLGEEMVFEQSLRQFNSNPNTTIPNDQSAFAEFCYGSMISCKEGNNFACARNMARHTNY
;
A
#
# COMPACT_ATOMS: atom_id res chain seq x y z
N MET A 1 11.69 67.54 25.51
CA MET A 1 10.27 67.52 25.11
C MET A 1 9.87 66.05 24.98
N THR A 2 8.92 65.59 25.80
CA THR A 2 8.10 64.34 25.69
C THR A 2 8.74 62.99 25.27
N GLN A 3 8.50 61.95 26.09
CA GLN A 3 8.81 60.51 25.83
C GLN A 3 7.97 59.96 24.65
N PRO A 4 8.36 58.84 23.99
CA PRO A 4 8.17 57.45 24.47
C PRO A 4 9.45 56.58 24.32
N LEU A 5 9.60 55.31 24.73
CA LEU A 5 8.88 54.37 25.63
C LEU A 5 9.87 53.28 26.14
N LYS A 6 9.40 52.18 26.77
CA LYS A 6 10.19 50.97 27.12
C LYS A 6 9.89 49.78 26.19
N SER A 7 10.90 48.95 25.93
CA SER A 7 10.72 47.50 25.71
C SER A 7 11.90 46.75 26.35
N ASN A 8 11.59 45.75 27.18
CA ASN A 8 12.59 44.92 27.87
C ASN A 8 12.74 43.59 27.13
N ASN A 9 13.95 43.23 26.70
CA ASN A 9 14.24 41.90 26.17
C ASN A 9 14.62 40.92 27.29
N TYR A 10 13.64 40.27 27.90
CA TYR A 10 13.82 39.03 28.68
C TYR A 10 12.55 38.17 28.63
N MET A 11 12.61 37.06 27.87
CA MET A 11 11.85 35.79 28.00
C MET A 11 11.75 35.10 26.63
N SER A 12 12.87 34.54 26.17
CA SER A 12 12.83 33.36 25.31
C SER A 12 12.83 32.14 26.22
N ASP A 13 11.64 31.64 26.61
CA ASP A 13 11.39 30.30 27.19
C ASP A 13 9.90 30.14 27.61
N LEU A 14 8.96 30.30 26.66
CA LEU A 14 7.54 29.98 26.93
C LEU A 14 6.69 29.64 25.69
N SER A 15 7.25 28.93 24.71
CA SER A 15 6.50 28.45 23.53
C SER A 15 6.59 26.93 23.29
N LEU A 16 7.58 26.24 23.87
CA LEU A 16 7.73 24.78 23.73
C LEU A 16 6.76 24.00 24.65
N ASN A 17 6.55 24.45 25.89
CA ASN A 17 5.77 23.69 26.90
C ASN A 17 4.26 23.60 26.63
N THR A 18 3.70 24.41 25.74
CA THR A 18 2.26 24.38 25.39
C THR A 18 1.94 23.30 24.35
N GLN A 19 2.94 22.80 23.60
CA GLN A 19 2.74 21.67 22.68
C GLN A 19 2.80 20.33 23.40
N TYR A 20 3.72 20.15 24.35
CA TYR A 20 3.86 18.88 25.10
C TYR A 20 2.60 18.54 25.91
N THR A 21 1.96 19.52 26.56
CA THR A 21 0.75 19.28 27.38
C THR A 21 -0.50 18.91 26.57
N ILE A 22 -0.54 19.18 25.27
CA ILE A 22 -1.62 18.71 24.37
C ILE A 22 -1.36 17.28 23.86
N ILE A 23 -0.09 16.84 23.82
CA ILE A 23 0.31 15.51 23.36
C ILE A 23 0.10 14.47 24.47
N ASP A 24 0.55 14.75 25.70
CA ASP A 24 0.42 13.84 26.85
C ASP A 24 -1.05 13.49 27.18
N ASN A 25 -1.97 14.44 27.00
CA ASN A 25 -3.40 14.21 27.20
C ASN A 25 -4.05 13.41 26.06
N LYS A 26 -3.46 13.41 24.86
CA LYS A 26 -3.97 12.66 23.70
C LYS A 26 -3.41 11.24 23.62
N GLU A 27 -2.23 11.01 24.19
CA GLU A 27 -1.63 9.68 24.32
C GLU A 27 -2.38 8.78 25.32
N ASN A 28 -3.02 9.37 26.35
CA ASN A 28 -3.84 8.64 27.32
C ASN A 28 -5.21 8.20 26.78
N ASP A 29 -5.86 8.97 25.89
CA ASP A 29 -7.09 8.55 25.19
C ASP A 29 -6.79 7.65 23.98
N MET A 30 -5.57 7.65 23.46
CA MET A 30 -5.08 6.71 22.43
C MET A 30 -4.59 5.37 23.01
N ASN A 31 -5.06 4.97 24.20
CA ASN A 31 -5.17 3.55 24.58
C ASN A 31 -6.29 2.84 23.78
N CYS A 32 -6.28 3.06 22.47
CA CYS A 32 -7.17 2.45 21.50
C CYS A 32 -6.97 0.94 21.54
N LYS A 33 -8.04 0.22 21.87
CA LYS A 33 -8.07 -1.23 22.14
C LYS A 33 -7.17 -2.03 21.18
N LYS A 34 -5.93 -2.31 21.59
CA LYS A 34 -4.98 -3.15 20.84
C LYS A 34 -5.66 -4.48 20.56
N LYS A 35 -6.11 -4.71 19.31
CA LYS A 35 -6.90 -5.88 18.91
C LYS A 35 -6.05 -7.12 19.13
N ARG A 36 -6.26 -7.79 20.27
CA ARG A 36 -5.46 -8.95 20.67
C ARG A 36 -5.71 -10.08 19.69
N ILE A 37 -4.63 -10.69 19.20
CA ILE A 37 -4.71 -11.86 18.32
C ILE A 37 -5.24 -13.00 19.18
N VAL A 38 -6.42 -13.50 18.84
CA VAL A 38 -7.06 -14.63 19.52
C VAL A 38 -6.64 -15.92 18.79
N PRO A 39 -5.91 -16.84 19.44
CA PRO A 39 -5.57 -18.13 18.86
C PRO A 39 -6.81 -19.01 18.71
N PHE A 40 -6.72 -20.05 17.88
CA PHE A 40 -7.77 -21.06 17.80
C PHE A 40 -7.71 -21.99 19.02
N TRP A 41 -8.84 -22.56 19.43
CA TRP A 41 -8.91 -23.36 20.67
C TRP A 41 -8.06 -24.64 20.66
N ILE A 42 -7.61 -25.12 19.50
CA ILE A 42 -6.65 -26.24 19.43
C ILE A 42 -5.24 -25.81 19.82
N GLU A 43 -4.83 -24.60 19.46
CA GLU A 43 -3.52 -24.02 19.86
C GLU A 43 -3.50 -23.71 21.35
N ASN A 44 -4.65 -23.28 21.91
CA ASN A 44 -4.81 -22.99 23.33
C ASN A 44 -6.24 -23.28 23.81
N PRO A 45 -6.52 -24.44 24.43
CA PRO A 45 -7.87 -24.82 24.86
C PRO A 45 -8.44 -23.92 25.97
N ASN A 46 -7.58 -23.25 26.73
CA ASN A 46 -8.02 -22.34 27.80
C ASN A 46 -8.77 -21.11 27.25
N ILE A 47 -8.69 -20.80 25.96
CA ILE A 47 -9.43 -19.69 25.33
C ILE A 47 -10.96 -19.88 25.36
N LEU A 48 -11.43 -21.13 25.52
CA LEU A 48 -12.85 -21.45 25.64
C LEU A 48 -13.41 -21.11 27.04
N LEU A 49 -12.54 -20.99 28.05
CA LEU A 49 -12.92 -20.75 29.46
C LEU A 49 -12.40 -19.40 30.01
N ASP A 50 -11.71 -18.61 29.19
CA ASP A 50 -11.21 -17.28 29.54
C ASP A 50 -12.36 -16.31 29.89
N SER A 51 -12.34 -15.78 31.11
CA SER A 51 -13.38 -14.86 31.64
C SER A 51 -13.64 -13.64 30.76
N ARG A 52 -12.70 -13.24 29.91
CA ARG A 52 -12.84 -12.11 28.98
C ARG A 52 -13.74 -12.41 27.79
N TYR A 53 -13.81 -13.68 27.39
CA TYR A 53 -14.51 -14.14 26.19
C TYR A 53 -15.67 -15.09 26.51
N ILE A 54 -15.90 -15.44 27.79
CA ILE A 54 -16.92 -16.41 28.21
C ILE A 54 -18.36 -15.97 27.91
N LEU A 55 -18.62 -14.65 27.78
CA LEU A 55 -19.91 -14.09 27.40
C LEU A 55 -20.09 -13.91 25.87
N GLU A 56 -19.06 -14.20 25.08
CA GLU A 56 -19.12 -14.15 23.62
C GLU A 56 -19.64 -15.49 23.08
N PHE A 57 -20.96 -15.62 23.12
CA PHE A 57 -21.69 -16.81 22.66
C PHE A 57 -21.89 -16.83 21.14
N PHE A 58 -22.15 -15.67 20.52
CA PHE A 58 -22.46 -15.57 19.09
C PHE A 58 -21.36 -14.82 18.33
N PRO A 59 -21.05 -15.22 17.08
CA PRO A 59 -20.11 -14.51 16.24
C PRO A 59 -20.71 -13.16 15.79
N ILE A 60 -19.98 -12.07 16.00
CA ILE A 60 -20.35 -10.72 15.52
C ILE A 60 -19.27 -10.19 14.57
N ASP A 61 -19.62 -9.30 13.65
CA ASP A 61 -18.72 -8.92 12.55
C ASP A 61 -17.43 -8.20 12.95
N THR A 62 -17.38 -7.63 14.15
CA THR A 62 -16.17 -6.99 14.69
C THR A 62 -15.09 -7.98 15.16
N MET A 63 -15.45 -9.26 15.39
CA MET A 63 -14.55 -10.33 15.85
C MET A 63 -13.59 -10.81 14.76
N SER A 64 -12.44 -11.36 15.16
CA SER A 64 -11.55 -12.11 14.23
C SER A 64 -12.15 -13.48 13.88
N TYR A 65 -11.70 -14.09 12.79
CA TYR A 65 -12.16 -15.43 12.36
C TYR A 65 -12.01 -16.48 13.46
N ASN A 66 -10.82 -16.61 14.07
CA ASN A 66 -10.58 -17.53 15.18
C ASN A 66 -11.52 -17.27 16.38
N GLN A 67 -11.78 -16.00 16.69
CA GLN A 67 -12.69 -15.61 17.77
C GLN A 67 -14.15 -16.00 17.45
N LYS A 68 -14.61 -15.82 16.20
CA LYS A 68 -15.93 -16.31 15.73
C LYS A 68 -16.04 -17.82 15.88
N MET A 69 -15.01 -18.58 15.48
CA MET A 69 -15.01 -20.06 15.61
C MET A 69 -14.95 -20.53 17.08
N ASN A 70 -14.20 -19.83 17.94
CA ASN A 70 -14.17 -20.10 19.38
C ASN A 70 -15.53 -19.83 20.04
N ALA A 71 -16.26 -18.77 19.64
CA ALA A 71 -17.60 -18.47 20.12
C ALA A 71 -18.62 -19.57 19.77
N VAL A 72 -18.59 -20.06 18.51
CA VAL A 72 -19.42 -21.21 18.07
C VAL A 72 -19.07 -22.47 18.85
N THR A 73 -17.79 -22.73 19.10
CA THR A 73 -17.37 -23.92 19.88
C THR A 73 -17.86 -23.82 21.34
N ARG A 74 -17.79 -22.65 21.97
CA ARG A 74 -18.31 -22.42 23.33
C ARG A 74 -19.82 -22.65 23.43
N THR A 75 -20.61 -22.17 22.47
CA THR A 75 -22.07 -22.38 22.50
C THR A 75 -22.45 -23.85 22.32
N ILE A 76 -21.75 -24.59 21.46
CA ILE A 76 -21.95 -26.05 21.33
C ILE A 76 -21.63 -26.77 22.65
N ILE A 77 -20.53 -26.42 23.34
CA ILE A 77 -20.17 -27.02 24.63
C ILE A 77 -21.24 -26.72 25.70
N ILE A 78 -21.69 -25.47 25.81
CA ILE A 78 -22.70 -25.08 26.82
C ILE A 78 -24.05 -25.76 26.53
N LEU A 79 -24.50 -25.77 25.27
CA LEU A 79 -25.77 -26.39 24.88
C LEU A 79 -25.75 -27.92 25.07
N THR A 80 -24.62 -28.57 24.84
CA THR A 80 -24.48 -30.03 25.01
C THR A 80 -24.41 -30.44 26.48
N ILE A 81 -23.75 -29.65 27.33
CA ILE A 81 -23.81 -29.83 28.79
C ILE A 81 -25.24 -29.62 29.31
N LEU A 82 -25.91 -28.53 28.92
CA LEU A 82 -27.28 -28.22 29.33
C LEU A 82 -28.27 -29.32 28.88
N GLY A 83 -28.17 -29.75 27.61
CA GLY A 83 -28.99 -30.83 27.08
C GLY A 83 -28.72 -32.17 27.77
N PHE A 84 -27.47 -32.47 28.13
CA PHE A 84 -27.14 -33.66 28.89
C PHE A 84 -27.72 -33.62 30.32
N VAL A 85 -27.67 -32.48 31.02
CA VAL A 85 -28.27 -32.32 32.35
C VAL A 85 -29.79 -32.50 32.32
N LEU A 86 -30.47 -31.93 31.31
CA LEU A 86 -31.93 -32.02 31.17
C LEU A 86 -32.43 -33.40 30.76
N THR A 87 -31.71 -34.10 29.88
CA THR A 87 -32.21 -35.35 29.25
C THR A 87 -31.48 -36.62 29.71
N GLN A 88 -30.34 -36.50 30.39
CA GLN A 88 -29.50 -37.60 30.92
C GLN A 88 -29.11 -38.69 29.91
N HIS A 89 -29.23 -38.42 28.60
CA HIS A 89 -28.91 -39.36 27.54
C HIS A 89 -27.50 -39.14 26.97
N ILE A 90 -26.63 -40.16 27.11
CA ILE A 90 -25.25 -40.16 26.59
C ILE A 90 -25.14 -39.82 25.08
N ARG A 91 -26.21 -40.09 24.31
CA ARG A 91 -26.31 -39.76 22.88
C ARG A 91 -26.11 -38.27 22.60
N ILE A 92 -26.48 -37.38 23.53
CA ILE A 92 -26.34 -35.93 23.37
C ILE A 92 -24.85 -35.52 23.40
N LEU A 93 -24.04 -36.15 24.26
CA LEU A 93 -22.59 -35.89 24.30
C LEU A 93 -21.89 -36.39 23.04
N LEU A 94 -22.32 -37.52 22.47
CA LEU A 94 -21.77 -38.04 21.20
C LEU A 94 -22.07 -37.09 20.03
N ILE A 95 -23.29 -36.55 19.96
CA ILE A 95 -23.66 -35.55 18.94
C ILE A 95 -22.87 -34.25 19.13
N GLY A 96 -22.68 -33.79 20.38
CA GLY A 96 -21.88 -32.63 20.70
C GLY A 96 -20.41 -32.75 20.30
N LEU A 97 -19.80 -33.91 20.54
CA LEU A 97 -18.43 -34.19 20.14
C LEU A 97 -18.29 -34.24 18.60
N LEU A 98 -19.29 -34.81 17.90
CA LEU A 98 -19.34 -34.82 16.44
C LEU A 98 -19.41 -33.40 15.86
N THR A 99 -20.24 -32.51 16.41
CA THR A 99 -20.38 -31.13 15.90
C THR A 99 -19.14 -30.28 16.17
N VAL A 100 -18.47 -30.43 17.32
CA VAL A 100 -17.15 -29.81 17.56
C VAL A 100 -16.10 -30.32 16.56
N GLY A 101 -16.12 -31.61 16.21
CA GLY A 101 -15.27 -32.19 15.17
C GLY A 101 -15.49 -31.58 13.78
N ILE A 102 -16.75 -31.26 13.43
CA ILE A 102 -17.09 -30.57 12.17
C ILE A 102 -16.56 -29.12 12.18
N VAL A 103 -16.66 -28.39 13.30
CA VAL A 103 -16.10 -27.04 13.44
C VAL A 103 -14.58 -27.03 13.31
N TYR A 104 -13.88 -28.02 13.87
CA TYR A 104 -12.44 -28.20 13.65
C TYR A 104 -12.12 -28.42 12.16
N LEU A 105 -12.83 -29.35 11.50
CA LEU A 105 -12.60 -29.66 10.10
C LEU A 105 -12.80 -28.42 9.20
N MET A 106 -13.82 -27.61 9.49
CA MET A 106 -14.05 -26.33 8.81
C MET A 106 -12.89 -25.34 9.01
N HIS A 107 -12.37 -25.22 10.24
CA HIS A 107 -11.22 -24.35 10.52
C HIS A 107 -9.96 -24.81 9.77
N TYR A 108 -9.66 -26.11 9.79
CA TYR A 108 -8.50 -26.71 9.12
C TYR A 108 -8.50 -26.46 7.60
N TYR A 109 -9.64 -26.69 6.93
CA TYR A 109 -9.73 -26.40 5.49
C TYR A 109 -9.56 -24.91 5.19
N HIS A 110 -10.11 -24.02 6.03
CA HIS A 110 -9.96 -22.59 5.86
C HIS A 110 -8.51 -22.12 6.06
N THR A 111 -7.77 -22.64 7.06
CA THR A 111 -6.35 -22.28 7.24
C THR A 111 -5.48 -22.73 6.06
N VAL A 112 -5.74 -23.92 5.52
CA VAL A 112 -5.02 -24.43 4.33
C VAL A 112 -5.33 -23.60 3.08
N GLU A 113 -6.55 -23.08 2.95
CA GLU A 113 -6.94 -22.20 1.85
C GLU A 113 -6.35 -20.79 2.01
N ASP A 114 -6.42 -20.21 3.21
CA ASP A 114 -5.81 -18.91 3.54
C ASP A 114 -4.30 -18.91 3.28
N ASP A 115 -3.58 -19.97 3.64
CA ASP A 115 -2.14 -20.05 3.42
C ASP A 115 -1.80 -20.23 1.94
N LYS A 116 -2.60 -20.99 1.17
CA LYS A 116 -2.50 -21.01 -0.30
C LYS A 116 -2.77 -19.63 -0.91
N VAL A 117 -3.77 -18.90 -0.42
CA VAL A 117 -4.10 -17.54 -0.90
C VAL A 117 -2.99 -16.54 -0.54
N LYS A 118 -2.38 -16.63 0.65
CA LYS A 118 -1.22 -15.81 1.03
C LYS A 118 -0.01 -16.10 0.14
N MET A 119 0.31 -17.38 -0.09
CA MET A 119 1.38 -17.78 -1.02
C MET A 119 1.09 -17.30 -2.44
N LYS A 120 -0.16 -17.38 -2.90
CA LYS A 120 -0.56 -16.87 -4.22
C LYS A 120 -0.48 -15.34 -4.33
N ARG A 121 -0.79 -14.61 -3.26
CA ARG A 121 -0.58 -13.15 -3.18
C ARG A 121 0.90 -12.76 -3.12
N SER A 122 1.79 -13.72 -2.88
CA SER A 122 3.24 -13.59 -2.94
C SER A 122 3.83 -14.08 -4.28
N GLU A 123 3.01 -14.33 -5.31
CA GLU A 123 3.51 -14.51 -6.68
C GLU A 123 4.28 -13.25 -7.10
N GLY A 124 5.53 -13.41 -7.54
CA GLY A 124 6.56 -12.37 -7.68
C GLY A 124 6.37 -11.37 -8.84
N PHE A 125 5.13 -10.90 -9.04
CA PHE A 125 4.76 -9.89 -10.01
C PHE A 125 4.66 -8.48 -9.39
N ASN A 126 4.40 -8.39 -8.07
CA ASN A 126 4.25 -7.10 -7.37
C ASN A 126 5.59 -6.45 -7.01
N SER A 127 6.59 -7.25 -6.64
CA SER A 127 8.00 -6.83 -6.52
C SER A 127 8.78 -7.49 -7.65
N GLY A 128 9.05 -6.74 -8.73
CA GLY A 128 9.85 -7.26 -9.83
C GLY A 128 11.26 -7.66 -9.36
N PRO A 129 11.97 -8.57 -10.05
CA PRO A 129 13.23 -9.16 -9.57
C PRO A 129 14.36 -8.13 -9.29
N ALA A 130 14.26 -6.93 -9.85
CA ALA A 130 15.13 -5.81 -9.51
C ALA A 130 14.93 -5.29 -8.07
N HIS A 131 13.70 -5.27 -7.55
CA HIS A 131 13.40 -4.85 -6.18
C HIS A 131 14.01 -5.83 -5.17
N ASP A 132 13.80 -7.13 -5.37
CA ASP A 132 14.32 -8.17 -4.48
C ASP A 132 15.85 -8.17 -4.46
N TYR A 133 16.50 -7.96 -5.63
CA TYR A 133 17.95 -7.78 -5.72
C TYR A 133 18.46 -6.52 -4.98
N LEU A 134 17.75 -5.39 -5.09
CA LEU A 134 18.11 -4.15 -4.37
C LEU A 134 18.00 -4.33 -2.85
N VAL A 135 16.96 -5.03 -2.38
CA VAL A 135 16.76 -5.37 -0.97
C VAL A 135 17.84 -6.34 -0.47
N GLU A 136 18.18 -7.38 -1.24
CA GLU A 136 19.26 -8.33 -0.92
C GLU A 136 20.62 -7.61 -0.80
N LYS A 137 20.90 -6.64 -1.68
CA LYS A 137 22.13 -5.83 -1.64
C LYS A 137 22.09 -4.68 -0.62
N GLY A 138 21.00 -4.50 0.12
CA GLY A 138 20.84 -3.43 1.11
C GLY A 138 20.87 -2.02 0.51
N ILE A 139 20.54 -1.89 -0.79
CA ILE A 139 20.54 -0.60 -1.50
C ILE A 139 19.22 0.11 -1.21
N ALA A 140 19.29 1.21 -0.46
CA ALA A 140 18.12 2.01 -0.15
C ALA A 140 17.50 2.61 -1.43
N ILE A 141 16.27 2.21 -1.74
CA ILE A 141 15.51 2.78 -2.85
C ILE A 141 15.17 4.23 -2.51
N LYS A 142 15.69 5.18 -3.29
CA LYS A 142 15.38 6.59 -3.11
C LYS A 142 13.96 6.84 -3.63
N ASN A 143 13.03 7.19 -2.74
CA ASN A 143 11.64 7.49 -3.12
C ASN A 143 11.49 8.77 -3.96
N ASP A 144 12.52 9.62 -3.97
CA ASP A 144 12.56 10.93 -4.62
C ASP A 144 13.37 10.90 -5.94
N ILE A 145 12.93 10.05 -6.87
CA ILE A 145 13.47 9.94 -8.24
C ILE A 145 12.56 10.61 -9.27
N PHE A 146 11.25 10.55 -9.08
CA PHE A 146 10.23 11.01 -10.03
C PHE A 146 9.48 12.23 -9.48
N GLN A 147 9.03 13.11 -10.38
CA GLN A 147 8.02 14.13 -10.06
C GLN A 147 6.63 13.51 -10.18
N GLU A 148 6.01 13.26 -9.04
CA GLU A 148 4.66 12.68 -8.97
C GLU A 148 3.60 13.54 -9.71
N PRO A 149 2.51 12.92 -10.20
CA PRO A 149 1.31 13.63 -10.64
C PRO A 149 0.76 14.56 -9.56
N ASP A 150 0.26 15.71 -10.01
CA ASP A 150 -0.46 16.71 -9.23
C ASP A 150 -1.66 17.22 -10.05
N ALA A 151 -2.67 17.81 -9.40
CA ALA A 151 -3.91 18.24 -10.06
C ALA A 151 -3.64 19.21 -11.22
N SER A 152 -2.69 20.13 -11.08
CA SER A 152 -2.32 21.05 -12.17
C SER A 152 -1.62 20.38 -13.37
N ASN A 153 -1.11 19.16 -13.22
CA ASN A 153 -0.39 18.42 -14.27
C ASN A 153 -0.47 16.90 -14.05
N PRO A 154 -1.63 16.26 -14.31
CA PRO A 154 -1.84 14.85 -13.96
C PRO A 154 -0.88 13.89 -14.65
N PHE A 155 -0.34 14.23 -15.82
CA PHE A 155 0.62 13.39 -16.55
C PHE A 155 2.10 13.73 -16.28
N SER A 156 2.38 14.73 -15.42
CA SER A 156 3.72 15.24 -15.09
C SER A 156 4.55 15.62 -16.35
N ASN A 157 3.88 16.13 -17.38
CA ASN A 157 4.51 16.60 -18.62
C ASN A 157 5.32 17.89 -18.39
N VAL A 158 6.32 18.17 -19.24
CA VAL A 158 6.99 19.49 -19.24
C VAL A 158 6.00 20.56 -19.67
N LEU A 159 5.76 21.53 -18.81
CA LEU A 159 4.97 22.73 -19.09
C LEU A 159 5.90 23.91 -19.44
N ILE A 160 5.38 24.91 -20.14
CA ILE A 160 6.14 26.14 -20.43
C ILE A 160 6.55 26.89 -19.16
N THR A 161 5.71 26.82 -18.11
CA THR A 161 5.97 27.40 -16.79
C THR A 161 7.11 26.71 -16.03
N ASP A 162 7.41 25.44 -16.33
CA ASP A 162 8.48 24.73 -15.63
C ASP A 162 9.86 25.35 -15.90
N TYR A 163 10.07 26.00 -17.05
CA TYR A 163 11.34 26.69 -17.36
C TYR A 163 11.67 27.83 -16.38
N ASP A 164 10.65 28.51 -15.84
CA ASP A 164 10.83 29.61 -14.89
C ASP A 164 10.74 29.14 -13.43
N TYR A 165 9.81 28.21 -13.13
CA TYR A 165 9.47 27.83 -11.74
C TYR A 165 10.02 26.45 -11.30
N ASN A 166 10.47 25.61 -12.23
CA ASN A 166 10.94 24.24 -11.97
C ASN A 166 12.04 23.81 -12.98
N PRO A 167 13.15 24.56 -13.09
CA PRO A 167 14.14 24.38 -14.15
C PRO A 167 14.87 23.02 -14.09
N ASP A 168 14.96 22.40 -12.91
CA ASP A 168 15.53 21.07 -12.68
C ASP A 168 14.44 19.99 -12.58
N LYS A 169 13.47 20.03 -13.51
CA LYS A 169 12.27 19.16 -13.48
C LYS A 169 12.64 17.68 -13.50
N LYS A 170 12.25 16.95 -12.45
CA LYS A 170 12.43 15.48 -12.33
C LYS A 170 11.53 14.73 -13.33
N PRO A 171 11.93 13.52 -13.79
CA PRO A 171 11.16 12.73 -14.74
C PRO A 171 9.78 12.36 -14.18
N ALA A 172 8.79 12.25 -15.06
CA ALA A 172 7.50 11.68 -14.71
C ALA A 172 7.64 10.19 -14.36
N PRO A 173 6.85 9.67 -13.40
CA PRO A 173 6.80 8.24 -13.14
C PRO A 173 6.18 7.47 -14.32
N PRO A 174 6.51 6.19 -14.49
CA PRO A 174 6.01 5.38 -15.61
C PRO A 174 4.49 5.19 -15.54
N SER A 175 3.76 5.82 -16.47
CA SER A 175 2.29 5.80 -16.53
C SER A 175 1.66 4.43 -16.76
N PHE A 176 2.43 3.45 -17.25
CA PHE A 176 1.97 2.06 -17.41
C PHE A 176 1.89 1.28 -16.09
N ASN A 177 2.46 1.78 -14.99
CA ASN A 177 2.36 1.14 -13.67
C ASN A 177 0.98 1.43 -13.07
N GLU A 178 0.24 0.41 -12.67
CA GLU A 178 -1.13 0.54 -12.13
C GLU A 178 -1.23 1.55 -10.98
N ASN A 179 -0.25 1.58 -10.07
CA ASN A 179 -0.21 2.53 -8.95
C ASN A 179 -0.08 3.98 -9.42
N VAL A 180 0.71 4.20 -10.48
CA VAL A 180 0.91 5.51 -11.09
C VAL A 180 -0.32 5.90 -11.87
N ASN A 181 -0.89 5.00 -12.67
CA ASN A 181 -2.11 5.23 -13.44
C ASN A 181 -3.30 5.60 -12.53
N ALA A 182 -3.49 4.89 -11.41
CA ALA A 182 -4.50 5.23 -10.41
C ALA A 182 -4.29 6.63 -9.80
N LYS A 183 -3.03 7.06 -9.61
CA LYS A 183 -2.71 8.43 -9.18
C LYS A 183 -2.98 9.47 -10.27
N ILE A 184 -2.59 9.22 -11.52
CA ILE A 184 -2.92 10.07 -12.67
C ILE A 184 -4.45 10.25 -12.78
N LEU A 185 -5.21 9.15 -12.67
CA LEU A 185 -6.68 9.17 -12.72
C LEU A 185 -7.28 10.01 -11.58
N LYS A 186 -6.76 9.87 -10.35
CA LYS A 186 -7.17 10.66 -9.19
C LYS A 186 -6.90 12.15 -9.40
N GLU A 187 -5.68 12.52 -9.80
CA GLU A 187 -5.32 13.94 -9.99
C GLU A 187 -6.03 14.54 -11.21
N ALA A 188 -6.35 13.75 -12.24
CA ALA A 188 -7.18 14.18 -13.36
C ALA A 188 -8.64 14.45 -12.95
N LYS A 189 -9.21 13.65 -12.02
CA LYS A 189 -10.51 13.97 -11.41
C LYS A 189 -10.43 15.25 -10.57
N GLN A 190 -9.34 15.45 -9.83
CA GLN A 190 -9.12 16.65 -9.02
C GLN A 190 -9.00 17.92 -9.90
N PHE A 191 -8.27 17.86 -11.01
CA PHE A 191 -8.18 18.94 -11.99
C PHE A 191 -9.57 19.44 -12.46
N VAL A 192 -10.51 18.51 -12.72
CA VAL A 192 -11.87 18.85 -13.14
C VAL A 192 -12.65 19.55 -12.03
N ILE A 193 -12.43 19.18 -10.76
CA ILE A 193 -13.04 19.84 -9.59
C ILE A 193 -12.47 21.25 -9.43
N ASP A 194 -11.14 21.39 -9.46
CA ASP A 194 -10.44 22.67 -9.26
C ASP A 194 -10.75 23.67 -10.39
N ALA A 195 -10.99 23.19 -11.61
CA ALA A 195 -11.44 23.99 -12.74
C ALA A 195 -12.91 24.44 -12.66
N ASN A 196 -13.72 23.87 -11.75
CA ASN A 196 -15.16 24.14 -11.63
C ASN A 196 -15.58 24.48 -10.18
N PRO A 197 -15.00 25.54 -9.55
CA PRO A 197 -15.21 25.85 -8.14
C PRO A 197 -16.67 26.18 -7.77
N ASP A 198 -17.49 26.63 -8.74
CA ASP A 198 -18.91 26.93 -8.54
C ASP A 198 -19.79 25.67 -8.34
N GLN A 199 -19.24 24.47 -8.52
CA GLN A 199 -19.98 23.20 -8.48
C GLN A 199 -19.36 22.20 -7.48
N PRO A 200 -19.62 22.33 -6.16
CA PRO A 200 -18.98 21.49 -5.14
C PRO A 200 -19.27 19.99 -5.28
N ASP A 201 -20.44 19.61 -5.82
CA ASP A 201 -20.84 18.22 -6.03
C ASP A 201 -20.44 17.64 -7.39
N ILE A 202 -19.60 18.32 -8.19
CA ILE A 202 -19.30 17.89 -9.57
C ILE A 202 -18.67 16.49 -9.63
N ALA A 203 -17.81 16.13 -8.68
CA ALA A 203 -17.20 14.80 -8.59
C ALA A 203 -18.25 13.68 -8.44
N ASN A 204 -19.26 13.90 -7.60
CA ASN A 204 -20.35 12.96 -7.33
C ASN A 204 -21.35 12.83 -8.50
N LYS A 205 -21.24 13.70 -9.52
CA LYS A 205 -22.09 13.70 -10.72
C LYS A 205 -21.38 13.20 -11.98
N LEU A 206 -20.05 13.13 -11.98
CA LEU A 206 -19.23 12.73 -13.14
C LEU A 206 -18.48 11.41 -12.93
N PHE A 207 -18.24 11.00 -11.69
CA PHE A 207 -17.32 9.89 -11.37
C PHE A 207 -17.88 8.93 -10.31
N LYS A 208 -19.21 8.85 -10.15
CA LYS A 208 -19.84 8.07 -9.09
C LYS A 208 -20.09 6.63 -9.48
N ASP A 209 -20.54 6.39 -10.71
CA ASP A 209 -20.90 5.07 -11.18
C ASP A 209 -19.78 4.43 -12.03
N LEU A 210 -19.68 3.10 -12.01
CA LEU A 210 -18.61 2.39 -12.72
C LEU A 210 -18.62 2.65 -14.24
N GLY A 211 -19.82 2.87 -14.80
CA GLY A 211 -19.98 3.26 -16.20
C GLY A 211 -19.46 4.67 -16.50
N GLU A 212 -19.61 5.61 -15.56
CA GLU A 212 -19.10 6.98 -15.69
C GLU A 212 -17.57 6.99 -15.60
N GLU A 213 -17.00 6.23 -14.67
CA GLU A 213 -15.55 6.03 -14.54
C GLU A 213 -14.93 5.41 -15.81
N MET A 214 -15.56 4.38 -16.38
CA MET A 214 -15.13 3.78 -17.64
C MET A 214 -15.18 4.77 -18.82
N VAL A 215 -16.20 5.65 -18.87
CA VAL A 215 -16.29 6.71 -19.90
C VAL A 215 -15.21 7.78 -19.70
N PHE A 216 -14.91 8.14 -18.45
CA PHE A 216 -13.82 9.06 -18.12
C PHE A 216 -12.44 8.49 -18.48
N GLU A 217 -12.15 7.23 -18.16
CA GLU A 217 -10.91 6.58 -18.61
C GLU A 217 -10.79 6.54 -20.13
N GLN A 218 -11.91 6.35 -20.84
CA GLN A 218 -11.92 6.41 -22.31
C GLN A 218 -11.67 7.81 -22.86
N SER A 219 -12.12 8.87 -22.19
CA SER A 219 -11.83 10.27 -22.58
C SER A 219 -10.38 10.67 -22.27
N LEU A 220 -9.71 9.97 -21.35
CA LEU A 220 -8.28 10.17 -21.09
C LEU A 220 -7.36 9.59 -22.17
N ARG A 221 -7.86 8.81 -23.14
CA ARG A 221 -7.04 8.19 -24.20
C ARG A 221 -6.28 9.17 -25.09
N GLN A 222 -6.74 10.41 -25.19
CA GLN A 222 -6.06 11.46 -25.95
C GLN A 222 -4.93 12.14 -25.17
N PHE A 223 -4.81 11.85 -23.87
CA PHE A 223 -3.83 12.45 -22.97
C PHE A 223 -2.81 11.39 -22.55
N ASN A 224 -1.53 11.74 -22.62
CA ASN A 224 -0.44 10.83 -22.33
C ASN A 224 0.76 11.59 -21.74
N SER A 225 1.63 10.86 -21.05
CA SER A 225 2.96 11.36 -20.70
C SER A 225 3.85 11.34 -21.95
N ASN A 226 4.52 12.46 -22.21
CA ASN A 226 5.42 12.64 -23.33
C ASN A 226 6.71 11.79 -23.16
N PRO A 227 7.42 11.44 -24.24
CA PRO A 227 8.68 10.68 -24.14
C PRO A 227 9.78 11.43 -23.37
N ASN A 228 9.80 12.76 -23.43
CA ASN A 228 10.63 13.59 -22.56
C ASN A 228 9.74 14.32 -21.53
N THR A 229 10.08 14.17 -20.25
CA THR A 229 9.41 14.81 -19.10
C THR A 229 10.36 15.56 -18.17
N THR A 230 11.63 15.73 -18.56
CA THR A 230 12.66 16.45 -17.78
C THR A 230 13.05 17.77 -18.44
N ILE A 231 13.58 18.67 -17.61
CA ILE A 231 14.33 19.86 -18.04
C ILE A 231 15.73 19.76 -17.41
N PRO A 232 16.82 19.82 -18.19
CA PRO A 232 16.85 19.67 -19.66
C PRO A 232 16.43 18.25 -20.12
N ASN A 233 16.26 18.06 -21.43
CA ASN A 233 16.06 16.74 -22.03
C ASN A 233 17.33 15.88 -21.88
N ASP A 234 17.19 14.60 -21.51
CA ASP A 234 18.29 13.66 -21.28
C ASP A 234 18.92 13.14 -22.58
N GLN A 235 19.65 14.02 -23.26
CA GLN A 235 20.43 13.68 -24.45
C GLN A 235 21.59 12.72 -24.14
N SER A 236 22.08 12.72 -22.89
CA SER A 236 23.11 11.82 -22.39
C SER A 236 22.66 10.35 -22.44
N ALA A 237 21.53 10.01 -21.80
CA ALA A 237 21.00 8.67 -21.82
C ALA A 237 20.59 8.21 -23.23
N PHE A 238 20.10 9.13 -24.08
CA PHE A 238 19.84 8.81 -25.48
C PHE A 238 21.12 8.46 -26.26
N ALA A 239 22.20 9.23 -26.09
CA ALA A 239 23.48 8.95 -26.72
C ALA A 239 24.11 7.63 -26.20
N GLU A 240 23.99 7.36 -24.90
CA GLU A 240 24.44 6.11 -24.29
C GLU A 240 23.60 4.90 -24.77
N PHE A 241 22.29 5.07 -24.93
CA PHE A 241 21.43 4.05 -25.53
C PHE A 241 21.83 3.72 -26.97
N CYS A 242 22.13 4.74 -27.79
CA CYS A 242 22.53 4.54 -29.19
C CYS A 242 23.97 4.02 -29.37
N TYR A 243 24.91 4.45 -28.52
CA TYR A 243 26.35 4.26 -28.77
C TYR A 243 27.15 3.72 -27.57
N GLY A 244 26.62 3.70 -26.35
CA GLY A 244 27.35 3.33 -25.13
C GLY A 244 27.84 1.88 -25.09
N SER A 245 27.19 0.97 -25.83
CA SER A 245 27.63 -0.42 -26.02
C SER A 245 28.55 -0.64 -27.24
N MET A 246 28.89 0.42 -27.98
CA MET A 246 29.64 0.33 -29.23
C MET A 246 31.15 0.22 -28.99
N ILE A 247 31.62 -1.00 -28.74
CA ILE A 247 33.05 -1.30 -28.57
C ILE A 247 33.90 -0.89 -29.80
N SER A 248 34.98 -0.13 -29.58
CA SER A 248 35.89 0.30 -30.65
C SER A 248 37.21 -0.45 -30.65
N CYS A 249 37.72 -0.79 -31.85
CA CYS A 249 39.08 -1.32 -31.99
C CYS A 249 40.14 -0.28 -31.56
N LYS A 250 39.84 1.03 -31.70
CA LYS A 250 40.74 2.12 -31.29
C LYS A 250 40.99 2.14 -29.76
N GLU A 251 40.07 1.57 -28.98
CA GLU A 251 40.16 1.45 -27.52
C GLU A 251 40.94 0.19 -27.08
N GLY A 252 41.48 -0.58 -28.02
CA GLY A 252 42.20 -1.83 -27.74
C GLY A 252 41.29 -3.04 -27.54
N ASN A 253 40.00 -2.95 -27.90
CA ASN A 253 39.09 -4.09 -27.79
C ASN A 253 39.36 -5.13 -28.90
N ASN A 254 40.01 -6.23 -28.52
CA ASN A 254 40.39 -7.33 -29.43
C ASN A 254 39.20 -7.92 -30.22
N PHE A 255 38.01 -8.03 -29.61
CA PHE A 255 36.82 -8.54 -30.29
C PHE A 255 36.31 -7.56 -31.36
N ALA A 256 36.36 -6.25 -31.08
CA ALA A 256 36.03 -5.22 -32.06
C ALA A 256 37.02 -5.21 -33.24
N CYS A 257 38.33 -5.38 -32.97
CA CYS A 257 39.36 -5.46 -33.99
C CYS A 257 39.20 -6.71 -34.88
N ALA A 258 38.91 -7.87 -34.30
CA ALA A 258 38.75 -9.12 -35.03
C ALA A 258 37.51 -9.17 -35.94
N ARG A 259 36.46 -8.37 -35.65
CA ARG A 259 35.12 -8.50 -36.24
C ARG A 259 35.06 -8.42 -37.77
N ASN A 260 36.03 -7.74 -38.40
CA ASN A 260 36.13 -7.60 -39.87
C ASN A 260 37.39 -8.25 -40.47
N MET A 261 38.20 -8.98 -39.69
CA MET A 261 39.44 -9.60 -40.18
C MET A 261 39.20 -10.94 -40.89
N ALA A 262 38.48 -10.93 -42.01
CA ALA A 262 38.15 -12.14 -42.79
C ALA A 262 39.35 -12.82 -43.50
N ARG A 263 40.59 -12.43 -43.22
CA ARG A 263 41.82 -12.90 -43.91
C ARG A 263 42.96 -13.33 -42.96
N HIS A 264 42.64 -13.92 -41.81
CA HIS A 264 43.63 -14.63 -41.00
C HIS A 264 43.50 -16.13 -41.24
N THR A 265 44.15 -16.61 -42.32
CA THR A 265 44.44 -18.03 -42.46
C THR A 265 45.48 -18.40 -41.40
N ASN A 266 45.07 -19.16 -40.39
CA ASN A 266 46.01 -19.80 -39.48
C ASN A 266 46.81 -20.84 -40.28
N TYR A 267 48.11 -20.60 -40.43
CA TYR A 267 49.10 -21.49 -41.04
C TYR A 267 50.34 -21.51 -40.14
#